data_AF-A0A8T5QIX0-F1
#
_entry.id   AF-A0A8T5QIX0-F1
#
_cell.length_a   1.000
_cell.length_b   1.000
_cell.length_c   1.000
_cell.angle_alpha   90.00
_cell.angle_beta   90.00
_cell.angle_gamma   90.00
#
_symmetry.space_group_name_H-M   'P 1'
#
loop_
_entity.id
_entity.type
_entity.pdbx_description
1 polymer ?
#
loop_
_entity_poly.entity_id
_entity_poly.type
_entity_poly.pdbx_seq_one_letter_code
_entity_poly.pdbx_strand_id
1 'polypeptide(L)'
;EKRLFEWNKKNHEPLRQQYILGQLRYAKQGKEVKPPPNCDNLGYYKGFRVCKPEEICNQIKNPLQYAKKRERGARSVKRKTKKK
;
A
#
# COMPACT_ATOMS: atom_id res chain seq x y z
N GLU A 1 -19.01 2.98 -1.24
CA GLU A 1 -19.21 4.43 -0.98
C GLU A 1 -19.56 4.70 0.48
N LYS A 2 -20.69 4.21 1.01
CA LYS A 2 -21.10 4.37 2.44
C LYS A 2 -19.97 4.14 3.46
N ARG A 3 -19.25 3.01 3.34
CA ARG A 3 -18.10 2.67 4.20
C ARG A 3 -17.00 3.74 4.23
N LEU A 4 -16.73 4.41 3.10
CA LEU A 4 -15.71 5.46 3.03
C LEU A 4 -16.18 6.74 3.72
N PHE A 5 -17.46 7.07 3.63
CA PHE A 5 -18.02 8.21 4.36
C PHE A 5 -18.03 7.98 5.87
N GLU A 6 -18.38 6.77 6.32
CA GLU A 6 -18.30 6.41 7.75
C GLU A 6 -16.87 6.42 8.27
N TRP A 7 -15.91 5.96 7.47
CA TRP A 7 -14.48 6.07 7.79
C TRP A 7 -14.04 7.53 7.87
N ASN A 8 -14.44 8.37 6.92
CA ASN A 8 -14.02 9.77 6.87
C ASN A 8 -14.51 10.59 8.08
N LYS A 9 -15.68 10.23 8.65
CA LYS A 9 -16.19 10.85 9.88
C LYS A 9 -15.33 10.58 11.11
N LYS A 10 -14.50 9.53 11.09
CA LYS A 10 -13.60 9.16 12.20
C LYS A 10 -12.25 9.87 12.11
N ASN A 11 -11.98 10.59 11.03
CA ASN A 11 -10.73 11.34 10.86
C ASN A 11 -10.77 12.62 11.70
N HIS A 12 -9.61 13.00 12.25
CA HIS A 12 -9.47 14.26 12.99
C HIS A 12 -9.93 15.48 12.18
N GLU A 13 -9.58 15.48 10.89
CA GLU A 13 -10.08 16.44 9.90
C GLU A 13 -10.78 15.66 8.77
N PRO A 14 -12.13 15.70 8.69
CA PRO A 14 -12.87 15.02 7.64
C PRO A 14 -12.59 15.63 6.26
N LEU A 15 -12.33 14.78 5.27
CA LEU A 15 -12.18 15.20 3.88
C LEU A 15 -13.51 15.70 3.31
N ARG A 16 -13.46 16.69 2.41
CA ARG A 16 -14.63 17.14 1.64
C ARG A 16 -15.21 15.98 0.83
N GLN A 17 -16.52 15.84 0.83
CA GLN A 17 -17.21 14.73 0.17
C GLN A 17 -16.89 14.66 -1.34
N GLN A 18 -16.75 15.81 -2.01
CA GLN A 18 -16.40 15.90 -3.42
C GLN A 18 -15.05 15.24 -3.73
N TYR A 19 -14.09 15.31 -2.80
CA TYR A 19 -12.79 14.66 -2.98
C TYR A 19 -12.92 13.14 -3.00
N ILE A 20 -13.69 12.59 -2.05
CA ILE A 20 -13.95 11.15 -1.96
C ILE A 20 -14.67 10.65 -3.22
N LEU A 21 -15.69 11.38 -3.67
CA LEU A 21 -16.44 11.06 -4.88
C LEU A 21 -15.57 11.12 -6.13
N GLY A 22 -14.72 12.14 -6.26
CA GLY A 22 -13.77 12.29 -7.37
C GLY A 22 -12.79 11.12 -7.44
N GLN A 23 -12.20 10.74 -6.31
CA GLN A 23 -11.29 9.59 -6.22
C GLN A 23 -11.99 8.27 -6.55
N LEU A 24 -13.23 8.08 -6.06
CA LEU A 24 -14.03 6.89 -6.40
C LEU A 24 -14.36 6.82 -7.89
N ARG A 25 -14.70 7.95 -8.51
CA ARG A 25 -14.99 8.01 -9.94
C ARG A 25 -13.75 7.63 -10.74
N TYR A 26 -12.62 8.26 -10.45
CA TYR A 26 -11.34 7.98 -11.10
C TYR A 26 -10.95 6.51 -10.99
N ALA A 27 -11.06 5.93 -9.78
CA ALA A 27 -10.75 4.52 -9.54
C ALA A 27 -11.65 3.56 -10.33
N LYS A 28 -12.93 3.91 -10.54
CA LYS A 28 -13.90 3.12 -11.32
C LYS A 28 -13.78 3.31 -12.83
N GLN A 29 -13.18 4.43 -13.28
CA GLN A 29 -13.14 4.80 -14.70
C GLN A 29 -12.10 3.98 -15.48
N GLY A 30 -11.07 3.47 -14.81
CA GLY A 30 -10.08 2.56 -15.42
C GLY A 30 -10.60 1.12 -15.52
N LYS A 31 -10.39 0.47 -16.67
CA LYS A 31 -10.65 -0.97 -16.84
C LYS A 31 -9.65 -1.86 -16.07
N GLU A 32 -8.47 -1.33 -15.76
CA GLU A 32 -7.40 -2.04 -15.05
C GLU A 32 -7.13 -1.44 -13.67
N VAL A 33 -6.89 -2.32 -12.69
CA VAL A 33 -6.44 -1.94 -11.36
C VAL A 33 -4.98 -1.48 -11.45
N LYS A 34 -4.78 -0.17 -11.58
CA LYS A 34 -3.44 0.43 -11.59
C LYS A 34 -2.83 0.31 -10.19
N PRO A 35 -1.67 -0.37 -10.05
CA PRO A 35 -0.99 -0.42 -8.76
C PRO A 35 -0.50 0.98 -8.38
N PRO A 36 -0.30 1.25 -7.08
CA PRO A 36 0.37 2.46 -6.65
C PRO A 36 1.80 2.52 -7.24
N PRO A 37 2.39 3.71 -7.35
CA PRO A 37 3.73 3.89 -7.91
C PRO A 37 4.80 3.10 -7.13
N ASN A 38 5.96 2.91 -7.75
CA ASN A 38 7.11 2.29 -7.07
C ASN A 38 7.75 3.26 -6.06
N CYS A 39 8.61 2.73 -5.19
CA CYS A 39 9.36 3.54 -4.22
C CYS A 39 10.45 4.41 -4.86
N ASP A 40 10.83 4.16 -6.11
CA ASP A 40 12.02 4.79 -6.70
C ASP A 40 11.82 6.24 -7.08
N ASN A 41 10.60 6.62 -7.44
CA ASN A 41 10.29 7.99 -7.79
C ASN A 41 10.26 8.88 -6.53
N LEU A 42 11.11 9.91 -6.55
CA LEU A 42 11.28 10.90 -5.48
C LEU A 42 9.99 11.66 -5.15
N GLY A 43 9.06 11.82 -6.09
CA GLY A 43 7.77 12.49 -5.87
C GLY A 43 6.77 11.71 -5.01
N TYR A 44 7.09 10.49 -4.58
CA TYR A 44 6.21 9.66 -3.77
C TYR A 44 6.82 9.31 -2.41
N TYR A 45 7.08 8.03 -2.16
CA TYR A 45 7.41 7.49 -0.84
C TYR A 45 8.74 8.01 -0.28
N LYS A 46 9.73 8.25 -1.14
CA LYS A 46 11.02 8.83 -0.74
C LYS A 46 10.87 10.32 -0.41
N GLY A 47 10.12 11.08 -1.20
CA GLY A 47 9.92 12.52 -1.02
C GLY A 47 9.21 12.89 0.29
N PHE A 48 8.16 12.15 0.66
CA PHE A 48 7.45 12.36 1.93
C PHE A 48 8.12 11.68 3.14
N ARG A 49 9.34 11.14 2.96
CA ARG A 49 10.15 10.49 4.01
C ARG A 49 9.44 9.35 4.76
N VAL A 50 8.48 8.69 4.10
CA VAL A 50 7.75 7.52 4.65
C VAL A 50 8.46 6.20 4.32
N CYS A 51 9.33 6.19 3.30
CA CYS A 51 10.10 5.02 2.92
C CYS A 51 11.27 4.79 3.89
N LYS A 52 11.24 3.66 4.62
CA LYS A 52 12.35 3.17 5.45
C LYS A 52 12.88 1.87 4.82
N PRO A 53 13.94 1.93 4.01
CA PRO A 53 14.41 0.74 3.29
C PRO A 53 15.02 -0.28 4.26
N GLU A 54 14.56 -1.52 4.13
CA GLU A 54 15.14 -2.71 4.78
C GLU A 54 15.84 -3.58 3.72
N GLU A 55 16.58 -4.61 4.13
CA GLU A 55 17.27 -5.54 3.20
C GLU A 55 16.31 -6.16 2.16
N ILE A 56 15.07 -6.44 2.57
CA ILE A 56 14.03 -7.01 1.70
C ILE A 56 13.58 -6.06 0.59
N CYS A 57 13.77 -4.74 0.74
CA CYS A 57 13.35 -3.74 -0.24
C CYS A 57 14.07 -3.90 -1.58
N ASN A 58 15.33 -4.37 -1.59
CA ASN A 58 16.09 -4.63 -2.82
C ASN A 58 15.43 -5.67 -3.72
N GLN A 59 14.59 -6.53 -3.15
CA GLN A 59 13.88 -7.58 -3.87
C GLN A 59 12.45 -7.17 -4.24
N ILE A 60 11.99 -5.99 -3.84
CA ILE A 60 10.60 -5.55 -3.96
C ILE A 60 10.51 -4.45 -5.02
N LYS A 61 9.81 -4.74 -6.13
CA LYS A 61 9.61 -3.76 -7.21
C LYS A 61 8.46 -2.79 -6.91
N ASN A 62 7.46 -3.24 -6.16
CA ASN A 62 6.30 -2.44 -5.78
C ASN A 62 5.97 -2.64 -4.29
N PRO A 63 5.69 -1.58 -3.52
CA PRO A 63 5.32 -1.68 -2.10
C PRO A 63 4.20 -2.69 -1.80
N LEU A 64 3.25 -2.90 -2.73
CA LEU A 64 2.20 -3.92 -2.59
C LEU A 64 2.74 -5.34 -2.40
N GLN A 65 3.94 -5.63 -2.91
CA GLN A 65 4.56 -6.95 -2.79
C GLN A 65 5.19 -7.17 -1.41
N TYR A 66 5.46 -6.10 -0.64
CA TYR A 66 6.16 -6.17 0.65
C TYR A 66 5.47 -7.12 1.62
N ALA A 67 4.17 -6.96 1.85
CA ALA A 67 3.42 -7.79 2.79
C ALA A 67 3.50 -9.29 2.44
N LYS A 68 3.27 -9.63 1.16
CA LYS A 68 3.33 -11.01 0.67
C LYS A 68 4.75 -11.60 0.73
N LYS A 69 5.79 -10.82 0.39
CA LYS A 69 7.18 -11.27 0.47
C LYS A 69 7.61 -11.50 1.91
N ARG A 70 7.27 -10.58 2.82
CA ARG A 70 7.56 -10.68 4.25
C ARG A 70 6.92 -11.93 4.86
N GLU A 71 5.65 -12.18 4.54
CA GLU A 71 4.96 -13.38 5.01
C GLU A 71 5.61 -14.67 4.48
N ARG A 72 5.97 -14.72 3.20
CA ARG A 72 6.66 -15.87 2.60
C ARG A 72 8.02 -16.14 3.26
N GLY A 73 8.79 -15.09 3.54
CA GLY A 73 10.05 -15.19 4.28
C GLY A 73 9.85 -15.76 5.70
N ALA A 74 8.85 -15.27 6.43
CA ALA A 74 8.54 -15.81 7.75
C ALA A 74 8.10 -17.29 7.71
N ARG A 75 7.32 -17.69 6.70
CA ARG A 75 6.89 -19.08 6.50
C ARG A 75 8.05 -20.03 6.15
N SER A 76 9.01 -19.58 5.36
CA SER A 76 10.17 -20.41 4.98
C SER A 76 11.11 -20.63 6.17
N VAL A 77 11.30 -19.63 7.04
CA VAL A 77 12.04 -19.79 8.30
C VAL A 77 11.37 -20.83 9.20
N LYS A 78 10.05 -20.70 9.45
CA LYS A 78 9.30 -21.68 10.27
C LYS A 78 9.40 -23.12 9.75
N ARG A 79 9.37 -23.32 8.43
CA ARG A 79 9.53 -24.65 7.81
C ARG A 79 10.92 -25.26 8.03
N LYS A 80 11.98 -24.44 8.08
CA LYS A 80 13.35 -24.92 8.37
C LYS A 80 13.50 -25.32 9.83
N THR A 81 12.94 -24.54 10.76
CA THR A 81 13.01 -24.85 12.20
C THR A 81 12.23 -26.12 12.56
N LYS A 82 11.14 -26.43 11.86
CA LYS A 82 10.33 -27.65 12.10
C LYS A 82 10.94 -28.94 11.50
N LYS A 83 11.94 -28.81 10.62
CA LYS A 83 12.68 -29.95 10.02
C LYS A 83 13.97 -30.28 10.78
N LYS A 84 14.32 -29.47 11.77
CA LYS A 84 15.48 -29.64 12.65
C LYS A 84 14.98 -30.18 13.99
#